data_AF-A0A1Z5HX88-F1
#
_entry.id   AF-A0A1Z5HX88-F1
#
_cell.length_a   1.000
_cell.length_b   1.000
_cell.length_c   1.000
_cell.angle_alpha   90.00
_cell.angle_beta   90.00
_cell.angle_gamma   90.00
#
_symmetry.space_group_name_H-M   'P 1'
#
loop_
_entity.id
_entity.type
_entity.pdbx_description
1 polymer ?
#
loop_
_entity_poly.entity_id
_entity_poly.type
_entity_poly.pdbx_seq_one_letter_code
_entity_poly.pdbx_strand_id
1 'polypeptide(L)'
;MRSFFIAFLIGYLAIFILLVSLGGNRFRKINSHAAGFLAALIVSYMVKINYLAAVTTVVAGIGMLVALTWSPYRRASNKPALLAVFSGSLLFADPVVGIVVLAVAFLTMRFRHLKFSLWTAGLVIAAFAALRGNKPDAALLYMLLFYSLVIVRERFFSRSRTKLRLARGILLISVVLLSMTVLYLNHYVYRGFAMQPDLVRAGSNEIPVVALTFDDGPDPRYTPAILDILQEKKVPATFFLVGKHVERYPQIARRIVDEGHEIGNHTYSHANLLGASSFKIRREIEAAEKAIKKATGRRPAYFRPPRGLYSRTLRDILSEKNYALVLWSVSSQDWSGVSAQDIERNVLARVKPGAIILMHDSGDLISSWGGDRTNTVKALPGIIDGLRAQGYRFVSLSELLELSNKPVPVKSGAGGTIDLE
;
A
#
# COMPACT_ATOMS: atom_id res chain seq x y z
N MET A 1 -14.05 -12.11 26.66
CA MET A 1 -15.16 -11.14 26.88
C MET A 1 -15.57 -10.99 28.35
N ARG A 2 -15.80 -12.06 29.12
CA ARG A 2 -16.20 -11.96 30.55
C ARG A 2 -15.18 -11.25 31.46
N SER A 3 -13.89 -11.49 31.27
CA SER A 3 -12.82 -10.83 32.06
C SER A 3 -12.67 -9.33 31.77
N PHE A 4 -13.06 -8.89 30.56
CA PHE A 4 -13.07 -7.49 30.16
C PHE A 4 -14.22 -6.72 30.82
N PHE A 5 -15.40 -7.32 30.89
CA PHE A 5 -16.57 -6.69 31.52
C PHE A 5 -16.33 -6.48 33.01
N ILE A 6 -15.65 -7.42 33.68
CA ILE A 6 -15.30 -7.32 35.10
C ILE A 6 -14.23 -6.25 35.33
N ALA A 7 -13.16 -6.20 34.51
CA ALA A 7 -12.13 -5.16 34.62
C ALA A 7 -12.67 -3.76 34.30
N PHE A 8 -13.58 -3.65 33.33
CA PHE A 8 -14.30 -2.43 33.01
C PHE A 8 -15.19 -1.97 34.17
N LEU A 9 -15.95 -2.89 34.79
CA LEU A 9 -16.82 -2.57 35.93
C LEU A 9 -16.00 -2.13 37.15
N ILE A 10 -14.87 -2.78 37.44
CA ILE A 10 -13.97 -2.42 38.54
C ILE A 10 -13.31 -1.06 38.29
N GLY A 11 -12.83 -0.81 37.08
CA GLY A 11 -12.22 0.48 36.71
C GLY A 11 -13.23 1.63 36.73
N TYR A 12 -14.45 1.38 36.25
CA TYR A 12 -15.56 2.34 36.29
C TYR A 12 -15.97 2.65 37.74
N LEU A 13 -16.11 1.63 38.59
CA LEU A 13 -16.48 1.79 40.00
C LEU A 13 -15.40 2.53 40.79
N ALA A 14 -14.11 2.22 40.55
CA ALA A 14 -12.99 2.91 41.20
C ALA A 14 -12.92 4.40 40.82
N ILE A 15 -13.15 4.73 39.55
CA ILE A 15 -13.19 6.12 39.08
C ILE A 15 -14.43 6.84 39.61
N PHE A 16 -15.59 6.16 39.66
CA PHE A 16 -16.82 6.72 40.21
C PHE A 16 -16.68 7.04 41.71
N ILE A 17 -16.11 6.13 42.50
CA ILE A 17 -15.84 6.34 43.93
C ILE A 17 -14.85 7.50 44.14
N LEU A 18 -13.78 7.57 43.32
CA LEU A 18 -12.81 8.65 43.37
C LEU A 18 -13.45 10.02 43.06
N LEU A 19 -14.33 10.07 42.06
CA LEU A 19 -15.04 11.29 41.63
C LEU A 19 -16.11 11.73 42.64
N VAL A 20 -16.80 10.79 43.29
CA VAL A 20 -17.79 11.06 44.34
C VAL A 20 -17.12 11.54 45.63
N SER A 21 -15.94 11.00 45.98
CA SER A 21 -15.19 11.43 47.18
C SER A 21 -14.62 12.86 47.07
N LEU A 22 -14.54 13.41 45.85
CA LEU A 22 -13.90 14.71 45.58
C LEU A 22 -14.85 15.93 45.55
N GLY A 23 -16.14 15.75 45.86
CA GLY A 23 -17.14 16.76 46.26
C GLY A 23 -17.15 18.15 45.55
N GLY A 24 -18.28 18.49 44.90
CA GLY A 24 -18.73 19.87 44.61
C GLY A 24 -17.93 20.68 43.56
N ASN A 25 -18.61 21.27 42.57
CA ASN A 25 -18.14 22.19 41.48
C ASN A 25 -16.85 21.87 40.68
N ARG A 26 -15.97 20.97 41.14
CA ARG A 26 -14.78 20.42 40.46
C ARG A 26 -15.15 19.39 39.38
N PHE A 27 -16.39 18.87 39.42
CA PHE A 27 -16.93 17.85 38.53
C PHE A 27 -16.99 18.29 37.05
N ARG A 28 -17.26 19.58 36.78
CA ARG A 28 -17.41 20.09 35.39
C ARG A 28 -16.10 20.28 34.62
N LYS A 29 -14.95 20.46 35.31
CA LYS A 29 -13.64 20.69 34.66
C LYS A 29 -12.85 19.42 34.37
N ILE A 30 -13.08 18.35 35.13
CA ILE A 30 -12.39 17.05 34.96
C ILE A 30 -13.00 16.25 33.80
N ASN A 31 -14.27 16.51 33.46
CA ASN A 31 -15.00 15.82 32.38
C ASN A 31 -14.33 15.92 31.00
N SER A 32 -13.62 17.01 30.68
CA SER A 32 -12.94 17.17 29.38
C SER A 32 -11.62 16.38 29.30
N HIS A 33 -10.92 16.19 30.42
CA HIS A 33 -9.68 15.42 30.49
C HIS A 33 -9.94 13.91 30.57
N ALA A 34 -10.99 13.51 31.31
CA ALA A 34 -11.44 12.13 31.35
C ALA A 34 -12.00 11.67 29.98
N ALA A 35 -12.74 12.52 29.27
CA ALA A 35 -13.21 12.23 27.91
C ALA A 35 -12.04 12.12 26.90
N GLY A 36 -11.01 12.97 27.01
CA GLY A 36 -9.80 12.88 26.19
C GLY A 36 -8.98 11.61 26.45
N PHE A 37 -8.87 11.19 27.70
CA PHE A 37 -8.22 9.93 28.08
C PHE A 37 -8.99 8.71 27.57
N LEU A 38 -10.33 8.72 27.69
CA LEU A 38 -11.20 7.66 27.20
C LEU A 38 -11.15 7.55 25.66
N ALA A 39 -11.13 8.69 24.95
CA ALA A 39 -10.96 8.73 23.50
C ALA A 39 -9.57 8.21 23.07
N ALA A 40 -8.51 8.54 23.80
CA ALA A 40 -7.17 8.03 23.52
C ALA A 40 -7.07 6.51 23.73
N LEU A 41 -7.74 5.98 24.76
CA LEU A 41 -7.80 4.55 25.04
C LEU A 41 -8.61 3.78 23.99
N ILE A 42 -9.74 4.33 23.53
CA ILE A 42 -10.56 3.77 22.45
C ILE A 42 -9.79 3.78 21.12
N VAL A 43 -9.06 4.86 20.81
CA VAL A 43 -8.21 4.96 19.62
C VAL A 43 -7.03 3.98 19.69
N SER A 44 -6.36 3.86 20.85
CA SER A 44 -5.29 2.88 21.07
C SER A 44 -5.78 1.43 20.97
N TYR A 45 -7.04 1.15 21.32
CA TYR A 45 -7.63 -0.19 21.18
C TYR A 45 -8.13 -0.49 19.76
N MET A 46 -8.66 0.52 19.05
CA MET A 46 -9.03 0.40 17.62
C MET A 46 -7.80 0.11 16.74
N VAL A 47 -6.61 0.52 17.19
CA VAL A 47 -5.32 0.20 16.60
C VAL A 47 -4.70 -0.98 17.37
N LYS A 48 -5.05 -2.23 17.00
CA LYS A 48 -4.58 -3.48 17.64
C LYS A 48 -3.08 -3.48 18.01
N ILE A 49 -2.71 -3.39 19.29
CA ILE A 49 -1.32 -3.58 19.78
C ILE A 49 -1.29 -4.55 20.99
N ASN A 50 -0.23 -5.38 21.05
CA ASN A 50 0.08 -6.42 22.03
C ASN A 50 0.03 -6.00 23.52
N TYR A 51 -0.17 -6.99 24.40
CA TYR A 51 -0.27 -6.90 25.87
C TYR A 51 0.84 -6.06 26.53
N LEU A 52 2.08 -6.14 26.03
CA LEU A 52 3.20 -5.37 26.56
C LEU A 52 2.98 -3.86 26.40
N ALA A 53 2.38 -3.41 25.29
CA ALA A 53 2.07 -2.00 25.08
C ALA A 53 0.97 -1.50 26.02
N ALA A 54 -0.02 -2.33 26.33
CA ALA A 54 -1.08 -1.98 27.28
C ALA A 54 -0.53 -1.76 28.70
N VAL A 55 0.40 -2.62 29.14
CA VAL A 55 1.09 -2.45 30.43
C VAL A 55 1.92 -1.15 30.45
N THR A 56 2.64 -0.85 29.37
CA THR A 56 3.45 0.37 29.28
C THR A 56 2.60 1.64 29.22
N THR A 57 1.42 1.61 28.58
CA THR A 57 0.47 2.74 28.57
C THR A 57 -0.13 2.99 29.95
N VAL A 58 -0.41 1.94 30.72
CA VAL A 58 -0.87 2.06 32.11
C VAL A 58 0.21 2.68 33.00
N VAL A 59 1.46 2.24 32.85
CA VAL A 59 2.60 2.80 33.60
C VAL A 59 2.84 4.27 33.22
N ALA A 60 2.74 4.63 31.94
CA ALA A 60 2.83 6.01 31.48
C ALA A 60 1.68 6.89 32.00
N GLY A 61 0.47 6.35 32.08
CA GLY A 61 -0.69 7.03 32.67
C GLY A 61 -0.55 7.29 34.17
N ILE A 62 -0.01 6.32 34.92
CA ILE A 62 0.29 6.48 36.35
C ILE A 62 1.38 7.54 36.55
N GLY A 63 2.45 7.53 35.74
CA GLY A 63 3.49 8.56 35.78
C GLY A 63 2.95 9.97 35.50
N MET A 64 1.98 10.09 34.58
CA MET A 64 1.31 11.34 34.26
C MET A 64 0.42 11.85 35.40
N LEU A 65 -0.31 10.96 36.09
CA LEU A 65 -1.11 11.30 37.27
C LEU A 65 -0.23 11.72 38.47
N VAL A 66 0.87 11.00 38.72
CA VAL A 66 1.84 11.37 39.76
C VAL A 66 2.44 12.75 39.47
N ALA A 67 2.84 13.02 38.24
CA ALA A 67 3.37 14.32 37.82
C ALA A 67 2.36 15.48 37.95
N LEU A 68 1.06 15.21 37.80
CA LEU A 68 -0.01 16.20 37.99
C LEU A 68 -0.33 16.45 39.48
N THR A 69 -0.05 15.49 40.35
CA THR A 69 -0.33 15.58 41.79
C THR A 69 0.86 16.08 42.63
N TRP A 70 2.10 15.97 42.14
CA TRP A 70 3.28 16.31 42.92
C TRP A 70 3.61 17.82 42.90
N SER A 71 3.70 18.39 44.09
CA SER A 71 3.52 19.82 44.37
C SER A 71 4.70 20.80 44.16
N PRO A 72 5.95 20.45 43.77
CA PRO A 72 6.97 21.51 43.62
C PRO A 72 6.83 22.35 42.33
N TYR A 73 6.09 21.90 41.32
CA TYR A 73 6.05 22.54 39.99
C TYR A 73 4.84 23.46 39.74
N ARG A 74 4.09 23.84 40.79
CA ARG A 74 2.91 24.73 40.68
C ARG A 74 3.21 26.19 40.34
N ARG A 75 4.45 26.58 40.06
CA ARG A 75 4.82 27.98 39.81
C ARG A 75 5.49 28.32 38.47
N ALA A 76 5.47 27.42 37.48
CA ALA A 76 5.91 27.75 36.12
C ALA A 76 4.77 27.49 35.11
N SER A 77 4.24 28.57 34.53
CA SER A 77 3.20 28.62 33.50
C SER A 77 3.20 27.42 32.54
N ASN A 78 2.13 26.60 32.49
CA ASN A 78 1.63 25.67 31.44
C ASN A 78 2.55 25.06 30.35
N LYS A 79 3.86 25.06 30.54
CA LYS A 79 4.91 24.80 29.55
C LYS A 79 5.74 23.54 29.89
N PRO A 80 6.00 23.19 31.17
CA PRO A 80 6.75 21.98 31.52
C PRO A 80 5.97 20.67 31.29
N ALA A 81 4.65 20.67 31.54
CA ALA A 81 3.81 19.47 31.39
C ALA A 81 3.72 19.00 29.92
N LEU A 82 3.69 19.93 28.97
CA LEU A 82 3.66 19.63 27.54
C LEU A 82 5.01 19.06 27.06
N LEU A 83 6.11 19.54 27.64
CA LEU A 83 7.45 18.99 27.40
C LEU A 83 7.56 17.56 27.93
N ALA A 84 7.09 17.31 29.15
CA ALA A 84 7.11 15.97 29.74
C ALA A 84 6.28 14.96 28.92
N VAL A 85 5.10 15.37 28.44
CA VAL A 85 4.25 14.55 27.56
C VAL A 85 4.91 14.30 26.20
N PHE A 86 5.50 15.32 25.58
CA PHE A 86 6.16 15.21 24.28
C PHE A 86 7.44 14.34 24.35
N SER A 87 8.26 14.55 25.38
CA SER A 87 9.47 13.77 25.65
C SER A 87 9.17 12.31 26.00
N GLY A 88 8.12 12.07 26.80
CA GLY A 88 7.67 10.71 27.11
C GLY A 88 7.16 9.97 25.87
N SER A 89 6.48 10.67 24.96
CA SER A 89 5.98 10.10 23.69
C SER A 89 7.10 9.76 22.70
N LEU A 90 8.18 10.55 22.68
CA LEU A 90 9.34 10.30 21.82
C LEU A 90 10.25 9.19 22.35
N LEU A 91 10.47 9.11 23.66
CA LEU A 91 11.16 7.98 24.30
C LEU A 91 10.41 6.65 24.09
N PHE A 92 9.08 6.69 24.00
CA PHE A 92 8.23 5.55 23.67
C PHE A 92 8.37 5.08 22.21
N ALA A 93 8.73 5.97 21.28
CA ALA A 93 8.87 5.66 19.86
C ALA A 93 10.29 5.21 19.46
N ASP A 94 11.34 5.88 19.97
CA ASP A 94 12.75 5.49 19.80
C ASP A 94 13.60 6.11 20.94
N PRO A 95 14.21 5.29 21.83
CA PRO A 95 14.92 5.79 23.02
C PRO A 95 16.15 6.67 22.71
N VAL A 96 16.87 6.38 21.62
CA VAL A 96 18.09 7.13 21.25
C VAL A 96 17.71 8.50 20.72
N VAL A 97 16.65 8.57 19.90
CA VAL A 97 16.08 9.84 19.43
C VAL A 97 15.53 10.64 20.59
N GLY A 98 14.79 10.01 21.51
CA GLY A 98 14.27 10.66 22.71
C GLY A 98 15.35 11.33 23.56
N ILE A 99 16.50 10.68 23.75
CA ILE A 99 17.63 11.21 24.53
C ILE A 99 18.29 12.41 23.82
N VAL A 100 18.54 12.34 22.51
CA VAL A 100 19.13 13.44 21.73
C VAL A 100 18.22 14.67 21.75
N VAL A 101 16.90 14.47 21.64
CA VAL A 101 15.89 15.53 21.70
C VAL A 101 15.87 16.20 23.07
N LEU A 102 15.91 15.42 24.14
CA LEU A 102 15.99 15.95 25.50
C LEU A 102 17.26 16.78 25.69
N ALA A 103 18.42 16.29 25.23
CA ALA A 103 19.69 17.01 25.32
C ALA A 103 19.64 18.34 24.54
N VAL A 104 19.16 18.34 23.30
CA VAL A 104 19.05 19.54 22.46
C VAL A 104 18.01 20.52 23.01
N ALA A 105 16.85 20.04 23.47
CA ALA A 105 15.83 20.87 24.10
C ALA A 105 16.36 21.51 25.39
N PHE A 106 17.10 20.77 26.21
CA PHE A 106 17.69 21.27 27.46
C PHE A 106 18.81 22.29 27.19
N LEU A 107 19.69 22.02 26.23
CA LEU A 107 20.75 22.93 25.77
C LEU A 107 20.18 24.23 25.19
N THR A 108 19.09 24.16 24.43
CA THR A 108 18.48 25.34 23.79
C THR A 108 17.51 26.10 24.69
N MET A 109 16.89 25.44 25.68
CA MET A 109 16.10 26.09 26.75
C MET A 109 16.94 27.03 27.60
N ARG A 110 18.25 26.77 27.73
CA ARG A 110 19.19 27.66 28.42
C ARG A 110 19.35 29.02 27.74
N PHE A 111 19.03 29.13 26.44
CA PHE A 111 19.33 30.34 25.67
C PHE A 111 18.13 31.12 25.15
N ARG A 112 16.93 30.54 24.86
CA ARG A 112 15.69 31.31 24.51
C ARG A 112 14.39 30.49 24.71
N HIS A 113 13.24 31.20 24.69
CA HIS A 113 11.87 30.72 24.94
C HIS A 113 11.54 29.29 24.46
N LEU A 114 10.85 28.50 25.29
CA LEU A 114 10.48 27.09 25.08
C LEU A 114 9.96 26.71 23.67
N LYS A 115 9.22 27.62 23.02
CA LYS A 115 8.67 27.39 21.68
C LYS A 115 9.74 27.35 20.59
N PHE A 116 10.85 28.06 20.78
CA PHE A 116 12.02 28.04 19.88
C PHE A 116 12.84 26.76 20.08
N SER A 117 13.01 26.31 21.33
CA SER A 117 13.70 25.07 21.69
C SER A 117 13.02 23.83 21.12
N LEU A 118 11.68 23.81 21.10
CA LEU A 118 10.90 22.74 20.48
C LEU A 118 11.03 22.73 18.94
N TRP A 119 11.19 23.92 18.33
CA TRP A 119 11.37 24.04 16.88
C TRP A 119 12.75 23.58 16.43
N THR A 120 13.82 23.96 17.14
CA THR A 120 15.19 23.50 16.86
C THR A 120 15.34 22.00 17.12
N ALA A 121 14.72 21.46 18.18
CA ALA A 121 14.67 20.03 18.42
C ALA A 121 13.98 19.26 17.28
N GLY A 122 12.86 19.79 16.74
CA GLY A 122 12.18 19.21 15.59
C GLY A 122 13.05 19.12 14.32
N LEU A 123 13.87 20.13 14.04
CA LEU A 123 14.79 20.13 12.90
C LEU A 123 15.95 19.13 13.06
N VAL A 124 16.50 19.00 14.26
CA VAL A 124 17.58 18.05 14.55
C VAL A 124 17.07 16.60 14.44
N ILE A 125 15.84 16.32 14.88
CA ILE A 125 15.18 15.00 14.70
C ILE A 125 15.07 14.64 13.22
N ALA A 126 14.59 15.57 12.39
CA ALA A 126 14.41 15.34 10.95
C ALA A 126 15.75 15.06 10.25
N ALA A 127 16.81 15.81 10.59
CA ALA A 127 18.14 15.63 10.03
C ALA A 127 18.79 14.29 10.47
N PHE A 128 18.68 13.93 11.75
CA PHE A 128 19.27 12.70 12.29
C PHE A 128 18.57 11.43 11.79
N ALA A 129 17.25 11.50 11.56
CA ALA A 129 16.47 10.40 11.00
C ALA A 129 16.74 10.19 9.49
N ALA A 130 16.92 11.27 8.73
CA ALA A 130 17.32 11.19 7.32
C ALA A 130 18.69 10.51 7.13
N LEU A 131 19.63 10.74 8.07
CA LEU A 131 20.96 10.12 8.06
C LEU A 131 20.97 8.63 8.44
N ARG A 132 19.91 8.11 9.08
CA ARG A 132 19.81 6.69 9.54
C ARG A 132 18.99 5.77 8.63
N GLY A 133 18.44 6.27 7.51
CA GLY A 133 17.91 5.43 6.43
C GLY A 133 16.72 4.51 6.77
N ASN A 134 15.87 4.83 7.76
CA ASN A 134 14.84 3.89 8.25
C ASN A 134 13.38 4.26 7.91
N LYS A 135 12.68 3.25 7.34
CA LYS A 135 11.26 2.97 7.03
C LYS A 135 10.25 4.13 6.70
N PRO A 136 9.43 3.95 5.63
CA PRO A 136 8.51 4.95 5.07
C PRO A 136 7.37 5.40 6.00
N ASP A 137 6.95 4.55 6.94
CA ASP A 137 5.80 4.82 7.81
C ASP A 137 6.08 5.98 8.79
N ALA A 138 7.36 6.21 9.08
CA ALA A 138 7.80 7.29 9.96
C ALA A 138 7.68 8.66 9.25
N ALA A 139 7.96 8.72 7.94
CA ALA A 139 7.88 9.96 7.15
C ALA A 139 6.48 10.59 7.13
N LEU A 140 5.42 9.78 7.14
CA LEU A 140 4.04 10.24 7.20
C LEU A 140 3.71 10.85 8.58
N LEU A 141 4.16 10.20 9.65
CA LEU A 141 4.02 10.70 11.02
C LEU A 141 4.80 12.02 11.21
N TYR A 142 5.98 12.12 10.60
CA TYR A 142 6.83 13.31 10.67
C TYR A 142 6.28 14.48 9.85
N MET A 143 5.66 14.22 8.70
CA MET A 143 4.95 15.25 7.96
C MET A 143 3.69 15.72 8.68
N LEU A 144 2.92 14.83 9.29
CA LEU A 144 1.74 15.20 10.09
C LEU A 144 2.14 16.01 11.33
N LEU A 145 3.25 15.67 11.99
CA LEU A 145 3.82 16.46 13.08
C LEU A 145 4.27 17.85 12.59
N PHE A 146 4.99 17.93 11.48
CA PHE A 146 5.38 19.21 10.86
C PHE A 146 4.15 20.06 10.48
N TYR A 147 3.14 19.45 9.85
CA TYR A 147 1.91 20.11 9.43
C TYR A 147 1.09 20.59 10.63
N SER A 148 1.03 19.81 11.70
CA SER A 148 0.36 20.19 12.95
C SER A 148 1.06 21.39 13.62
N LEU A 149 2.38 21.48 13.54
CA LEU A 149 3.16 22.62 14.04
C LEU A 149 2.97 23.88 13.18
N VAL A 150 2.76 23.71 11.87
CA VAL A 150 2.43 24.82 10.95
C VAL A 150 1.00 25.34 11.20
N ILE A 151 0.02 24.45 11.38
CA ILE A 151 -1.39 24.81 11.64
C ILE A 151 -1.55 25.51 13.01
N VAL A 152 -0.84 25.04 14.05
CA VAL A 152 -0.88 25.68 15.39
C VAL A 152 -0.34 27.12 15.35
N ARG A 153 0.40 27.52 14.30
CA ARG A 153 0.92 28.88 14.13
C ARG A 153 -0.07 29.89 13.54
N GLU A 154 -1.11 29.46 12.79
CA GLU A 154 -2.08 30.38 12.18
C GLU A 154 -2.91 31.16 13.21
N ARG A 155 -3.13 30.60 14.41
CA ARG A 155 -3.95 31.23 15.46
C ARG A 155 -3.31 32.44 16.14
N PHE A 156 -2.10 32.88 15.77
CA PHE A 156 -1.33 33.87 16.54
C PHE A 156 -1.05 35.23 15.86
N PHE A 157 -1.45 35.50 14.60
CA PHE A 157 -0.99 36.74 13.93
C PHE A 157 -2.10 37.52 13.19
N SER A 158 -2.28 38.79 13.57
CA SER A 158 -3.27 39.72 13.01
C SER A 158 -2.72 40.74 11.97
N ARG A 159 -3.61 41.12 11.04
CA ARG A 159 -3.82 42.39 10.29
C ARG A 159 -2.69 43.14 9.53
N SER A 160 -1.75 42.50 8.83
CA SER A 160 -0.95 43.21 7.79
C SER A 160 -0.86 42.50 6.43
N ARG A 161 -0.92 43.27 5.32
CA ARG A 161 -0.94 42.76 3.93
C ARG A 161 0.32 41.98 3.55
N THR A 162 1.50 42.35 4.07
CA THR A 162 2.77 41.65 3.82
C THR A 162 2.77 40.25 4.48
N LYS A 163 2.11 40.10 5.63
CA LYS A 163 1.99 38.82 6.35
C LYS A 163 0.97 37.87 5.69
N LEU A 164 -0.08 38.41 5.05
CA LEU A 164 -1.01 37.62 4.24
C LEU A 164 -0.32 37.03 3.00
N ARG A 165 0.58 37.79 2.34
CA ARG A 165 1.39 37.28 1.22
C ARG A 165 2.30 36.14 1.66
N LEU A 166 2.95 36.26 2.82
CA LEU A 166 3.80 35.20 3.37
C LEU A 166 3.00 33.96 3.80
N ALA A 167 1.83 34.13 4.44
CA ALA A 167 0.95 33.03 4.81
C ALA A 167 0.41 32.27 3.59
N ARG A 168 0.02 32.99 2.53
CA ARG A 168 -0.36 32.39 1.24
C ARG A 168 0.81 31.63 0.61
N GLY A 169 2.03 32.15 0.70
CA GLY A 169 3.23 31.45 0.23
C GLY A 169 3.49 30.14 0.96
N ILE A 170 3.37 30.12 2.29
CA ILE A 170 3.54 28.91 3.11
C ILE A 170 2.42 27.89 2.86
N LEU A 171 1.17 28.34 2.74
CA LEU A 171 0.05 27.47 2.37
C LEU A 171 0.27 26.83 1.01
N LEU A 172 0.71 27.61 0.02
CA LEU A 172 1.04 27.12 -1.31
C LEU A 172 2.14 26.06 -1.25
N ILE A 173 3.24 26.33 -0.54
CA ILE A 173 4.34 25.37 -0.34
C ILE A 173 3.84 24.09 0.35
N SER A 174 2.96 24.22 1.35
CA SER A 174 2.40 23.07 2.09
C SER A 174 1.50 22.21 1.22
N VAL A 175 0.67 22.82 0.36
CA VAL A 175 -0.16 22.13 -0.62
C VAL A 175 0.71 21.45 -1.68
N VAL A 176 1.77 22.10 -2.15
CA VAL A 176 2.73 21.51 -3.10
C VAL A 176 3.44 20.31 -2.47
N LEU A 177 3.96 20.42 -1.25
CA LEU A 177 4.63 19.32 -0.55
C LEU A 177 3.67 18.16 -0.26
N LEU A 178 2.42 18.44 0.14
CA LEU A 178 1.39 17.41 0.31
C LEU A 178 1.08 16.72 -1.02
N SER A 179 0.94 17.48 -2.11
CA SER A 179 0.69 16.94 -3.44
C SER A 179 1.85 16.08 -3.91
N MET A 180 3.09 16.54 -3.75
CA MET A 180 4.29 15.75 -4.04
C MET A 180 4.36 14.48 -3.20
N THR A 181 3.95 14.55 -1.94
CA THR A 181 3.87 13.38 -1.05
C THR A 181 2.82 12.39 -1.51
N VAL A 182 1.61 12.85 -1.85
CA VAL A 182 0.55 11.99 -2.37
C VAL A 182 0.98 11.35 -3.68
N LEU A 183 1.61 12.11 -4.58
CA LEU A 183 2.15 11.59 -5.84
C LEU A 183 3.28 10.58 -5.59
N TYR A 184 4.17 10.83 -4.64
CA TYR A 184 5.24 9.92 -4.24
C TYR A 184 4.68 8.63 -3.64
N LEU A 185 3.70 8.71 -2.74
CA LEU A 185 3.03 7.56 -2.15
C LEU A 185 2.22 6.77 -3.19
N ASN A 186 1.55 7.45 -4.12
CA ASN A 186 0.82 6.81 -5.21
C ASN A 186 1.79 6.07 -6.15
N HIS A 187 2.89 6.71 -6.55
CA HIS A 187 3.95 6.06 -7.31
C HIS A 187 4.52 4.85 -6.54
N TYR A 188 4.71 4.99 -5.23
CA TYR A 188 5.20 3.93 -4.36
C TYR A 188 4.25 2.74 -4.24
N VAL A 189 2.95 2.94 -4.04
CA VAL A 189 1.99 1.83 -3.89
C VAL A 189 1.96 0.95 -5.15
N TYR A 190 2.10 1.56 -6.32
CA TYR A 190 2.04 0.84 -7.60
C TYR A 190 3.40 0.42 -8.17
N ARG A 191 4.52 1.04 -7.75
CA ARG A 191 5.89 0.75 -8.25
C ARG A 191 6.89 0.27 -7.18
N GLY A 192 6.55 0.38 -5.89
CA GLY A 192 7.35 0.04 -4.71
C GLY A 192 8.68 0.82 -4.57
N PHE A 193 9.50 0.44 -3.59
CA PHE A 193 10.82 1.05 -3.32
C PHE A 193 11.96 0.29 -4.02
N ALA A 194 12.99 1.05 -4.43
CA ALA A 194 14.25 0.57 -5.01
C ALA A 194 14.10 -0.19 -6.34
N MET A 195 15.22 -0.66 -6.91
CA MET A 195 15.16 -1.58 -8.04
C MET A 195 14.46 -2.88 -7.63
N GLN A 196 13.56 -3.35 -8.48
CA GLN A 196 12.76 -4.56 -8.26
C GLN A 196 13.01 -5.53 -9.42
N PRO A 197 14.22 -6.12 -9.48
CA PRO A 197 14.58 -7.01 -10.59
C PRO A 197 13.75 -8.29 -10.62
N ASP A 198 13.13 -8.63 -9.49
CA ASP A 198 12.25 -9.76 -9.27
C ASP A 198 10.81 -9.53 -9.78
N LEU A 199 10.52 -8.34 -10.32
CA LEU A 199 9.19 -7.93 -10.74
C LEU A 199 9.09 -7.77 -12.26
N VAL A 200 8.20 -8.55 -12.89
CA VAL A 200 7.92 -8.45 -14.32
C VAL A 200 6.73 -7.53 -14.55
N ARG A 201 6.92 -6.47 -15.36
CA ARG A 201 5.84 -5.55 -15.79
C ARG A 201 5.64 -5.50 -17.30
N ALA A 202 6.72 -5.77 -18.03
CA ALA A 202 6.77 -5.80 -19.48
C ALA A 202 7.98 -6.67 -19.89
N GLY A 203 7.96 -7.14 -21.14
CA GLY A 203 9.10 -7.72 -21.82
C GLY A 203 10.01 -6.66 -22.48
N SER A 204 10.76 -7.08 -23.51
CA SER A 204 11.66 -6.20 -24.27
C SER A 204 10.89 -5.13 -25.03
N ASN A 205 11.38 -3.89 -24.99
CA ASN A 205 10.83 -2.76 -25.74
C ASN A 205 11.29 -2.72 -27.21
N GLU A 206 12.08 -3.69 -27.65
CA GLU A 206 12.64 -3.74 -29.00
C GLU A 206 11.89 -4.70 -29.92
N ILE A 207 11.25 -5.71 -29.33
CA ILE A 207 10.56 -6.78 -30.07
C ILE A 207 9.05 -6.51 -30.01
N PRO A 208 8.35 -6.34 -31.15
CA PRO A 208 6.91 -6.01 -31.18
C PRO A 208 6.05 -7.24 -30.85
N VAL A 209 6.23 -7.77 -29.64
CA VAL A 209 5.43 -8.85 -29.06
C VAL A 209 4.64 -8.33 -27.87
N VAL A 210 3.48 -8.94 -27.61
CA VAL A 210 2.63 -8.63 -26.46
C VAL A 210 2.11 -9.91 -25.83
N ALA A 211 1.93 -9.90 -24.51
CA ALA A 211 1.28 -10.98 -23.77
C ALA A 211 -0.10 -10.54 -23.28
N LEU A 212 -1.11 -11.35 -23.61
CA LEU A 212 -2.47 -11.15 -23.14
C LEU A 212 -2.70 -11.92 -21.85
N THR A 213 -3.22 -11.24 -20.82
CA THR A 213 -3.42 -11.85 -19.51
C THR A 213 -4.82 -11.58 -18.96
N PHE A 214 -5.39 -12.57 -18.29
CA PHE A 214 -6.73 -12.51 -17.70
C PHE A 214 -6.67 -12.84 -16.21
N ASP A 215 -7.26 -11.98 -15.39
CA ASP A 215 -7.36 -12.16 -13.94
C ASP A 215 -8.80 -12.54 -13.52
N ASP A 216 -8.90 -13.10 -12.31
CA ASP A 216 -10.12 -13.40 -11.54
C ASP A 216 -10.85 -14.68 -11.90
N GLY A 217 -10.57 -15.34 -13.02
CA GLY A 217 -11.21 -16.60 -13.41
C GLY A 217 -10.86 -17.83 -12.56
N PRO A 218 -11.45 -19.00 -12.91
CA PRO A 218 -12.40 -19.19 -14.01
C PRO A 218 -13.85 -18.82 -13.65
N ASP A 219 -14.60 -18.28 -14.61
CA ASP A 219 -16.04 -18.02 -14.55
C ASP A 219 -16.77 -18.86 -15.63
N PRO A 220 -17.97 -19.41 -15.36
CA PRO A 220 -18.67 -20.30 -16.29
C PRO A 220 -19.27 -19.60 -17.51
N ARG A 221 -19.41 -18.28 -17.50
CA ARG A 221 -19.98 -17.50 -18.59
C ARG A 221 -18.91 -16.86 -19.46
N TYR A 222 -17.89 -16.25 -18.85
CA TYR A 222 -16.94 -15.40 -19.57
C TYR A 222 -15.65 -16.14 -19.95
N THR A 223 -15.10 -16.97 -19.07
CA THR A 223 -13.86 -17.71 -19.39
C THR A 223 -14.02 -18.61 -20.62
N PRO A 224 -15.07 -19.44 -20.78
CA PRO A 224 -15.27 -20.23 -22.00
C PRO A 224 -15.37 -19.37 -23.26
N ALA A 225 -16.11 -18.26 -23.23
CA ALA A 225 -16.27 -17.39 -24.39
C ALA A 225 -14.95 -16.71 -24.79
N ILE A 226 -14.11 -16.35 -23.81
CA ILE A 226 -12.76 -15.84 -24.06
C ILE A 226 -11.89 -16.93 -24.69
N LEU A 227 -11.92 -18.15 -24.16
CA LEU A 227 -11.18 -19.29 -24.72
C LEU A 227 -11.58 -19.58 -26.17
N ASP A 228 -12.87 -19.56 -26.50
CA ASP A 228 -13.36 -19.74 -27.88
C ASP A 228 -12.76 -18.69 -28.83
N ILE A 229 -12.74 -17.41 -28.41
CA ILE A 229 -12.15 -16.32 -29.19
C ILE A 229 -10.63 -16.51 -29.35
N LEU A 230 -9.93 -16.89 -28.29
CA LEU A 230 -8.48 -17.12 -28.33
C LEU A 230 -8.13 -18.28 -29.26
N GLN A 231 -8.92 -19.35 -29.24
CA GLN A 231 -8.78 -20.50 -30.13
C GLN A 231 -9.02 -20.09 -31.60
N GLU A 232 -10.13 -19.41 -31.89
CA GLU A 232 -10.45 -18.91 -33.23
C GLU A 232 -9.33 -18.01 -33.77
N LYS A 233 -8.84 -17.09 -32.93
CA LYS A 233 -7.80 -16.14 -33.29
C LYS A 233 -6.40 -16.73 -33.23
N LYS A 234 -6.21 -17.95 -32.72
CA LYS A 234 -4.91 -18.60 -32.47
C LYS A 234 -3.97 -17.73 -31.64
N VAL A 235 -4.44 -17.25 -30.50
CA VAL A 235 -3.71 -16.35 -29.61
C VAL A 235 -3.41 -17.06 -28.28
N PRO A 236 -2.14 -17.24 -27.90
CA PRO A 236 -1.80 -17.71 -26.56
C PRO A 236 -2.12 -16.62 -25.53
N ALA A 237 -2.39 -17.04 -24.30
CA ALA A 237 -2.70 -16.14 -23.18
C ALA A 237 -2.26 -16.77 -21.85
N THR A 238 -2.24 -15.96 -20.80
CA THR A 238 -2.02 -16.44 -19.43
C THR A 238 -3.18 -16.05 -18.52
N PHE A 239 -3.72 -17.02 -17.79
CA PHE A 239 -4.84 -16.82 -16.87
C PHE A 239 -4.35 -16.88 -15.41
N PHE A 240 -4.51 -15.79 -14.66
CA PHE A 240 -4.23 -15.72 -13.23
C PHE A 240 -5.47 -16.14 -12.44
N LEU A 241 -5.45 -17.39 -11.98
CA LEU A 241 -6.64 -18.05 -11.44
C LEU A 241 -6.80 -17.80 -9.94
N VAL A 242 -8.03 -17.54 -9.52
CA VAL A 242 -8.43 -17.48 -8.11
C VAL A 242 -8.77 -18.89 -7.63
N GLY A 243 -8.09 -19.34 -6.58
CA GLY A 243 -8.19 -20.73 -6.12
C GLY A 243 -9.62 -21.21 -5.81
N LYS A 244 -10.45 -20.37 -5.17
CA LYS A 244 -11.86 -20.70 -4.93
C LYS A 244 -12.68 -20.91 -6.20
N HIS A 245 -12.40 -20.16 -7.25
CA HIS A 245 -13.10 -20.30 -8.53
C HIS A 245 -12.67 -21.57 -9.24
N VAL A 246 -11.40 -21.94 -9.14
CA VAL A 246 -10.89 -23.21 -9.65
C VAL A 246 -11.55 -24.39 -8.95
N GLU A 247 -11.77 -24.32 -7.63
CA GLU A 247 -12.50 -25.38 -6.90
C GLU A 247 -13.96 -25.49 -7.36
N ARG A 248 -14.57 -24.37 -7.75
CA ARG A 248 -15.96 -24.32 -8.22
C ARG A 248 -16.12 -24.78 -9.67
N TYR A 249 -15.15 -24.46 -10.53
CA TYR A 249 -15.18 -24.74 -11.96
C TYR A 249 -13.88 -25.42 -12.45
N PRO A 250 -13.52 -26.59 -11.87
CA PRO A 250 -12.25 -27.26 -12.18
C PRO A 250 -12.12 -27.67 -13.65
N GLN A 251 -13.23 -27.98 -14.31
CA GLN A 251 -13.29 -28.31 -15.73
C GLN A 251 -12.87 -27.15 -16.63
N ILE A 252 -13.18 -25.91 -16.25
CA ILE A 252 -12.80 -24.72 -17.01
C ILE A 252 -11.30 -24.46 -16.83
N ALA A 253 -10.80 -24.57 -15.59
CA ALA A 253 -9.37 -24.46 -15.34
C ALA A 253 -8.55 -25.50 -16.12
N ARG A 254 -9.08 -26.73 -16.28
CA ARG A 254 -8.46 -27.76 -17.10
C ARG A 254 -8.48 -27.40 -18.59
N ARG A 255 -9.62 -26.95 -19.10
CA ARG A 255 -9.77 -26.47 -20.49
C ARG A 255 -8.73 -25.40 -20.85
N ILE A 256 -8.49 -24.43 -19.97
CA ILE A 256 -7.45 -23.39 -20.16
C ILE A 256 -6.09 -24.04 -20.49
N VAL A 257 -5.69 -25.05 -19.73
CA VAL A 257 -4.40 -25.74 -19.92
C VAL A 257 -4.41 -26.65 -21.14
N ASP A 258 -5.51 -27.38 -21.37
CA ASP A 258 -5.64 -28.32 -22.50
C ASP A 258 -5.61 -27.59 -23.85
N GLU A 259 -6.07 -26.33 -23.89
CA GLU A 259 -5.98 -25.46 -25.08
C GLU A 259 -4.63 -24.74 -25.22
N GLY A 260 -3.66 -25.06 -24.35
CA GLY A 260 -2.28 -24.58 -24.46
C GLY A 260 -2.01 -23.21 -23.82
N HIS A 261 -2.96 -22.66 -23.05
CA HIS A 261 -2.74 -21.42 -22.31
C HIS A 261 -1.93 -21.65 -21.03
N GLU A 262 -1.26 -20.60 -20.57
CA GLU A 262 -0.52 -20.62 -19.32
C GLU A 262 -1.41 -20.26 -18.13
N ILE A 263 -0.98 -20.68 -16.94
CA ILE A 263 -1.70 -20.40 -15.70
C ILE A 263 -0.79 -19.72 -14.67
N GLY A 264 -1.35 -18.73 -13.99
CA GLY A 264 -0.77 -18.04 -12.84
C GLY A 264 -1.66 -18.17 -11.61
N ASN A 265 -1.09 -17.89 -10.44
CA ASN A 265 -1.76 -17.88 -9.15
C ASN A 265 -2.21 -16.45 -8.82
N HIS A 266 -3.51 -16.28 -8.55
CA HIS A 266 -4.11 -14.99 -8.17
C HIS A 266 -4.67 -14.98 -6.75
N THR A 267 -3.99 -15.69 -5.83
CA THR A 267 -4.44 -16.01 -4.47
C THR A 267 -5.65 -16.93 -4.41
N TYR A 268 -5.88 -17.52 -3.24
CA TYR A 268 -7.01 -18.41 -3.05
C TYR A 268 -8.34 -17.65 -3.04
N SER A 269 -8.38 -16.50 -2.35
CA SER A 269 -9.62 -15.77 -2.10
C SER A 269 -9.63 -14.32 -2.63
N HIS A 270 -8.78 -14.00 -3.61
CA HIS A 270 -8.61 -12.61 -4.09
C HIS A 270 -8.36 -11.62 -2.92
N ALA A 271 -7.59 -12.06 -1.92
CA ALA A 271 -7.37 -11.29 -0.70
C ALA A 271 -6.36 -10.16 -0.96
N ASN A 272 -6.63 -8.95 -0.43
CA ASN A 272 -5.60 -7.92 -0.36
C ASN A 272 -4.48 -8.39 0.60
N LEU A 273 -3.26 -8.52 0.06
CA LEU A 273 -2.08 -8.98 0.78
C LEU A 273 -1.20 -7.84 1.30
N LEU A 274 -1.50 -6.59 0.96
CA LEU A 274 -0.77 -5.44 1.48
C LEU A 274 -1.00 -5.33 3.00
N GLY A 275 0.09 -5.36 3.78
CA GLY A 275 0.05 -5.36 5.24
C GLY A 275 -0.44 -6.68 5.87
N ALA A 276 -0.66 -7.74 5.08
CA ALA A 276 -1.00 -9.05 5.61
C ALA A 276 0.20 -9.70 6.31
N SER A 277 -0.05 -10.57 7.30
CA SER A 277 0.99 -11.36 7.95
C SER A 277 1.55 -12.42 6.98
N SER A 278 2.82 -12.80 7.17
CA SER A 278 3.48 -13.84 6.37
C SER A 278 2.68 -15.16 6.37
N PHE A 279 2.05 -15.51 7.50
CA PHE A 279 1.17 -16.68 7.60
C PHE A 279 -0.03 -16.58 6.65
N LYS A 280 -0.72 -15.44 6.64
CA LYS A 280 -1.86 -15.22 5.74
C LYS A 280 -1.42 -15.25 4.28
N ILE A 281 -0.29 -14.62 3.94
CA ILE A 281 0.26 -14.62 2.59
C ILE A 281 0.54 -16.04 2.11
N ARG A 282 1.29 -16.84 2.90
CA ARG A 282 1.60 -18.24 2.54
C ARG A 282 0.33 -19.06 2.35
N ARG A 283 -0.64 -18.94 3.25
CA ARG A 283 -1.91 -19.68 3.17
C ARG A 283 -2.68 -19.35 1.88
N GLU A 284 -2.77 -18.07 1.50
CA GLU A 284 -3.45 -17.66 0.27
C GLU A 284 -2.75 -18.19 -0.99
N ILE A 285 -1.41 -18.19 -1.01
CA ILE A 285 -0.63 -18.70 -2.14
C ILE A 285 -0.77 -20.22 -2.24
N GLU A 286 -0.54 -20.94 -1.14
CA GLU A 286 -0.50 -22.41 -1.10
C GLU A 286 -1.87 -23.04 -1.34
N ALA A 287 -2.94 -22.45 -0.81
CA ALA A 287 -4.29 -22.94 -1.05
C ALA A 287 -4.69 -22.79 -2.53
N ALA A 288 -4.35 -21.67 -3.18
CA ALA A 288 -4.55 -21.52 -4.62
C ALA A 288 -3.70 -22.49 -5.43
N GLU A 289 -2.41 -22.63 -5.10
CA GLU A 289 -1.52 -23.57 -5.78
C GLU A 289 -2.08 -25.00 -5.73
N LYS A 290 -2.56 -25.42 -4.55
CA LYS A 290 -3.17 -26.73 -4.35
C LYS A 290 -4.43 -26.91 -5.20
N ALA A 291 -5.34 -25.92 -5.21
CA ALA A 291 -6.57 -25.97 -6.01
C ALA A 291 -6.27 -26.06 -7.51
N ILE A 292 -5.36 -25.20 -8.00
CA ILE A 292 -4.92 -25.15 -9.40
C ILE A 292 -4.30 -26.49 -9.79
N LYS A 293 -3.29 -26.96 -9.04
CA LYS A 293 -2.61 -28.23 -9.34
C LYS A 293 -3.57 -29.42 -9.32
N LYS A 294 -4.55 -29.44 -8.40
CA LYS A 294 -5.56 -30.49 -8.35
C LYS A 294 -6.47 -30.50 -9.59
N ALA A 295 -6.86 -29.33 -10.10
CA ALA A 295 -7.72 -29.22 -11.27
C ALA A 295 -6.97 -29.50 -12.58
N THR A 296 -5.77 -28.95 -12.74
CA THR A 296 -5.06 -28.90 -14.03
C THR A 296 -3.88 -29.87 -14.13
N GLY A 297 -3.46 -30.48 -13.02
CA GLY A 297 -2.22 -31.27 -12.96
C GLY A 297 -0.94 -30.42 -13.03
N ARG A 298 -1.04 -29.10 -13.21
CA ARG A 298 0.11 -28.18 -13.37
C ARG A 298 0.23 -27.24 -12.19
N ARG A 299 1.46 -27.03 -11.74
CA ARG A 299 1.77 -25.97 -10.77
C ARG A 299 1.91 -24.63 -11.51
N PRO A 300 1.23 -23.55 -11.09
CA PRO A 300 1.43 -22.24 -11.69
C PRO A 300 2.86 -21.72 -11.44
N ALA A 301 3.48 -21.15 -12.47
CA ALA A 301 4.83 -20.56 -12.40
C ALA A 301 4.81 -19.06 -12.07
N TYR A 302 3.68 -18.39 -12.37
CA TYR A 302 3.49 -16.97 -12.18
C TYR A 302 2.60 -16.68 -10.99
N PHE A 303 2.83 -15.56 -10.34
CA PHE A 303 1.93 -15.01 -9.32
C PHE A 303 1.63 -13.56 -9.65
N ARG A 304 0.35 -13.18 -9.57
CA ARG A 304 -0.09 -11.78 -9.65
C ARG A 304 -0.90 -11.45 -8.40
N PRO A 305 -0.54 -10.40 -7.64
CA PRO A 305 -1.29 -10.02 -6.47
C PRO A 305 -2.60 -9.33 -6.87
N PRO A 306 -3.72 -9.61 -6.19
CA PRO A 306 -4.96 -8.86 -6.35
C PRO A 306 -4.73 -7.36 -6.31
N ARG A 307 -5.31 -6.64 -7.28
CA ARG A 307 -5.20 -5.18 -7.45
C ARG A 307 -3.77 -4.66 -7.70
N GLY A 308 -2.81 -5.54 -7.99
CA GLY A 308 -1.41 -5.17 -8.17
C GLY A 308 -0.72 -4.70 -6.89
N LEU A 309 -1.31 -4.98 -5.71
CA LEU A 309 -0.79 -4.52 -4.42
C LEU A 309 0.12 -5.57 -3.79
N TYR A 310 1.40 -5.23 -3.59
CA TYR A 310 2.41 -6.13 -3.03
C TYR A 310 3.25 -5.47 -1.94
N SER A 311 3.91 -6.31 -1.14
CA SER A 311 4.85 -5.90 -0.09
C SER A 311 6.20 -6.61 -0.28
N ARG A 312 7.25 -6.15 0.40
CA ARG A 312 8.54 -6.86 0.44
C ARG A 312 8.36 -8.30 0.95
N THR A 313 7.60 -8.47 2.04
CA THR A 313 7.29 -9.79 2.60
C THR A 313 6.65 -10.73 1.57
N LEU A 314 5.74 -10.22 0.73
CA LEU A 314 5.17 -11.03 -0.35
C LEU A 314 6.24 -11.44 -1.37
N ARG A 315 7.08 -10.51 -1.82
CA ARG A 315 8.16 -10.80 -2.78
C ARG A 315 9.14 -11.84 -2.26
N ASP A 316 9.54 -11.73 -0.99
CA ASP A 316 10.44 -12.71 -0.35
C ASP A 316 9.81 -14.11 -0.35
N ILE A 317 8.53 -14.23 0.03
CA ILE A 317 7.79 -15.51 0.01
C ILE A 317 7.64 -16.07 -1.41
N LEU A 318 7.41 -15.22 -2.41
CA LEU A 318 7.30 -15.67 -3.82
C LEU A 318 8.63 -16.18 -4.35
N SER A 319 9.73 -15.51 -4.01
CA SER A 319 11.09 -15.94 -4.34
C SER A 319 11.42 -17.30 -3.72
N GLU A 320 11.16 -17.48 -2.42
CA GLU A 320 11.33 -18.78 -1.73
C GLU A 320 10.52 -19.92 -2.39
N LYS A 321 9.37 -19.57 -2.98
CA LYS A 321 8.46 -20.52 -3.64
C LYS A 321 8.67 -20.60 -5.15
N ASN A 322 9.73 -19.99 -5.69
CA ASN A 322 10.04 -19.98 -7.13
C ASN A 322 8.85 -19.52 -7.99
N TYR A 323 8.17 -18.45 -7.57
CA TYR A 323 7.17 -17.76 -8.37
C TYR A 323 7.79 -16.53 -9.02
N ALA A 324 7.51 -16.33 -10.31
CA ALA A 324 7.73 -15.04 -10.95
C ALA A 324 6.56 -14.10 -10.60
N LEU A 325 6.87 -12.95 -9.99
CA LEU A 325 5.87 -11.92 -9.69
C LEU A 325 5.60 -11.09 -10.96
N VAL A 326 4.38 -11.19 -11.49
CA VAL A 326 3.99 -10.57 -12.76
C VAL A 326 2.88 -9.55 -12.54
N LEU A 327 3.08 -8.33 -13.03
CA LEU A 327 2.07 -7.28 -13.14
C LEU A 327 1.76 -7.01 -14.62
N TRP A 328 1.45 -5.77 -14.97
CA TRP A 328 1.11 -5.36 -16.32
C TRP A 328 1.70 -3.98 -16.61
N SER A 329 1.84 -3.68 -17.90
CA SER A 329 2.21 -2.35 -18.40
C SER A 329 1.03 -1.62 -19.02
N VAL A 330 0.00 -2.35 -19.45
CA VAL A 330 -1.24 -1.81 -20.03
C VAL A 330 -2.44 -2.41 -19.31
N SER A 331 -3.36 -1.55 -18.86
CA SER A 331 -4.65 -1.97 -18.33
C SER A 331 -5.75 -1.59 -19.31
N SER A 332 -6.60 -2.56 -19.63
CA SER A 332 -7.80 -2.35 -20.46
C SER A 332 -8.89 -1.54 -19.73
N GLN A 333 -8.84 -1.51 -18.40
CA GLN A 333 -9.87 -0.96 -17.50
C GLN A 333 -11.26 -1.57 -17.71
N ASP A 334 -11.32 -2.78 -18.25
CA ASP A 334 -12.55 -3.49 -18.54
C ASP A 334 -13.45 -3.67 -17.31
N TRP A 335 -12.86 -3.84 -16.12
CA TRP A 335 -13.56 -3.92 -14.82
C TRP A 335 -14.41 -2.69 -14.46
N SER A 336 -14.19 -1.54 -15.10
CA SER A 336 -14.84 -0.26 -14.75
C SER A 336 -16.24 -0.05 -15.36
N GLY A 337 -16.72 -0.99 -16.17
CA GLY A 337 -18.05 -0.91 -16.81
C GLY A 337 -18.11 -0.06 -18.07
N VAL A 338 -16.94 0.33 -18.62
CA VAL A 338 -16.82 1.04 -19.91
C VAL A 338 -17.27 0.19 -21.10
N SER A 339 -17.53 0.84 -22.24
CA SER A 339 -17.96 0.17 -23.48
C SER A 339 -16.84 -0.71 -24.07
N ALA A 340 -17.20 -1.68 -24.91
CA ALA A 340 -16.21 -2.51 -25.60
C ALA A 340 -15.21 -1.67 -26.44
N GLN A 341 -15.70 -0.63 -27.11
CA GLN A 341 -14.89 0.29 -27.90
C GLN A 341 -13.92 1.10 -27.03
N ASP A 342 -14.31 1.47 -25.81
CA ASP A 342 -13.42 2.14 -24.87
C ASP A 342 -12.33 1.20 -24.34
N ILE A 343 -12.67 -0.08 -24.10
CA ILE A 343 -11.71 -1.13 -23.72
C ILE A 343 -10.68 -1.31 -24.84
N GLU A 344 -11.13 -1.45 -26.09
CA GLU A 344 -10.25 -1.52 -27.27
C GLU A 344 -9.32 -0.32 -27.34
N ARG A 345 -9.88 0.90 -27.29
CA ARG A 345 -9.10 2.15 -27.34
C ARG A 345 -8.09 2.24 -26.19
N ASN A 346 -8.47 1.80 -24.99
CA ASN A 346 -7.59 1.82 -23.82
C ASN A 346 -6.35 0.96 -24.00
N VAL A 347 -6.47 -0.15 -24.74
CA VAL A 347 -5.35 -1.05 -25.08
C VAL A 347 -4.60 -0.51 -26.29
N LEU A 348 -5.28 -0.36 -27.44
CA LEU A 348 -4.67 -0.02 -28.73
C LEU A 348 -3.87 1.29 -28.70
N ALA A 349 -4.29 2.28 -27.89
CA ALA A 349 -3.60 3.57 -27.79
C ALA A 349 -2.38 3.57 -26.85
N ARG A 350 -2.19 2.53 -26.02
CA ARG A 350 -1.18 2.52 -24.95
C ARG A 350 -0.17 1.38 -25.05
N VAL A 351 -0.44 0.39 -25.89
CA VAL A 351 0.47 -0.73 -26.12
C VAL A 351 1.81 -0.24 -26.70
N LYS A 352 2.87 -0.85 -26.19
CA LYS A 352 4.25 -0.71 -26.65
C LYS A 352 4.85 -2.12 -26.81
N PRO A 353 5.94 -2.29 -27.57
CA PRO A 353 6.67 -3.55 -27.62
C PRO A 353 6.96 -4.10 -26.21
N GLY A 354 6.72 -5.39 -26.03
CA GLY A 354 6.87 -6.08 -24.75
C GLY A 354 5.68 -5.92 -23.80
N ALA A 355 4.55 -5.33 -24.21
CA ALA A 355 3.46 -5.07 -23.27
C ALA A 355 2.85 -6.35 -22.69
N ILE A 356 2.56 -6.31 -21.38
CA ILE A 356 1.69 -7.27 -20.70
C ILE A 356 0.35 -6.56 -20.48
N ILE A 357 -0.71 -7.09 -21.09
CA ILE A 357 -2.05 -6.50 -21.12
C ILE A 357 -2.91 -7.16 -20.05
N LEU A 358 -3.44 -6.37 -19.12
CA LEU A 358 -4.39 -6.81 -18.09
C LEU A 358 -5.84 -6.70 -18.59
N MET A 359 -6.54 -7.83 -18.57
CA MET A 359 -8.00 -7.99 -18.74
C MET A 359 -8.54 -8.92 -17.63
N HIS A 360 -9.85 -9.09 -17.53
CA HIS A 360 -10.48 -9.93 -16.51
C HIS A 360 -11.46 -10.92 -17.15
N ASP A 361 -11.35 -12.21 -16.82
CA ASP A 361 -12.26 -13.26 -17.28
C ASP A 361 -13.31 -13.64 -16.24
N SER A 362 -13.36 -12.93 -15.11
CA SER A 362 -14.44 -13.00 -14.12
C SER A 362 -14.72 -11.62 -13.56
N GLY A 363 -15.95 -11.38 -13.12
CA GLY A 363 -16.27 -10.28 -12.22
C GLY A 363 -16.84 -10.75 -10.89
N ASP A 364 -16.71 -12.06 -10.61
CA ASP A 364 -17.19 -12.66 -9.38
C ASP A 364 -16.12 -12.54 -8.28
N LEU A 365 -15.98 -11.35 -7.69
CA LEU A 365 -15.04 -11.15 -6.59
C LEU A 365 -15.73 -11.49 -5.27
N ILE A 366 -15.02 -12.14 -4.34
CA ILE A 366 -15.56 -12.64 -3.06
C ILE A 366 -16.28 -11.55 -2.21
N SER A 367 -15.91 -10.28 -2.39
CA SER A 367 -16.55 -9.12 -1.73
C SER A 367 -17.41 -8.25 -2.66
N SER A 368 -17.48 -8.57 -3.95
CA SER A 368 -18.19 -7.81 -4.99
C SER A 368 -18.65 -8.79 -6.07
N TRP A 369 -19.72 -9.53 -5.76
CA TRP A 369 -20.33 -10.51 -6.66
C TRP A 369 -20.99 -9.79 -7.84
N GLY A 370 -20.76 -10.27 -9.07
CA GLY A 370 -21.57 -9.89 -10.25
C GLY A 370 -21.02 -8.81 -11.18
N GLY A 371 -19.71 -8.59 -11.25
CA GLY A 371 -19.12 -7.71 -12.26
C GLY A 371 -19.34 -8.24 -13.68
N ASP A 372 -20.10 -7.53 -14.51
CA ASP A 372 -20.37 -7.96 -15.89
C ASP A 372 -19.15 -7.81 -16.80
N ARG A 373 -18.63 -8.92 -17.33
CA ARG A 373 -17.51 -8.95 -18.29
C ARG A 373 -17.96 -9.07 -19.76
N THR A 374 -19.23 -8.88 -20.07
CA THR A 374 -19.74 -8.95 -21.45
C THR A 374 -18.98 -8.01 -22.40
N ASN A 375 -18.65 -6.79 -21.95
CA ASN A 375 -17.86 -5.86 -22.76
C ASN A 375 -16.41 -6.29 -22.92
N THR A 376 -15.82 -7.00 -21.94
CA THR A 376 -14.49 -7.62 -22.10
C THR A 376 -14.50 -8.62 -23.26
N VAL A 377 -15.49 -9.53 -23.27
CA VAL A 377 -15.63 -10.55 -24.32
C VAL A 377 -15.83 -9.90 -25.69
N LYS A 378 -16.68 -8.86 -25.78
CA LYS A 378 -16.94 -8.13 -27.03
C LYS A 378 -15.72 -7.37 -27.56
N ALA A 379 -14.90 -6.80 -26.68
CA ALA A 379 -13.73 -6.01 -27.06
C ALA A 379 -12.55 -6.87 -27.54
N LEU A 380 -12.46 -8.12 -27.06
CA LEU A 380 -11.29 -8.98 -27.27
C LEU A 380 -10.94 -9.20 -28.76
N PRO A 381 -11.88 -9.51 -29.68
CA PRO A 381 -11.57 -9.64 -31.09
C PRO A 381 -10.96 -8.36 -31.69
N GLY A 382 -11.52 -7.20 -31.38
CA GLY A 382 -11.05 -5.90 -31.87
C GLY A 382 -9.65 -5.55 -31.34
N ILE A 383 -9.35 -5.91 -30.08
CA ILE A 383 -7.99 -5.78 -29.53
C ILE A 383 -7.00 -6.66 -30.29
N ILE A 384 -7.34 -7.93 -30.53
CA ILE A 384 -6.45 -8.87 -31.21
C ILE A 384 -6.16 -8.41 -32.64
N ASP A 385 -7.21 -8.10 -33.39
CA ASP A 385 -7.10 -7.70 -34.79
C ASP A 385 -6.40 -6.33 -34.91
N GLY A 386 -6.73 -5.39 -34.03
CA GLY A 386 -6.11 -4.07 -34.00
C GLY A 386 -4.62 -4.11 -33.68
N LEU A 387 -4.19 -4.93 -32.71
CA LEU A 387 -2.75 -5.06 -32.39
C LEU A 387 -1.98 -5.79 -33.49
N ARG A 388 -2.58 -6.80 -34.13
CA ARG A 388 -1.98 -7.43 -35.32
C ARG A 388 -1.81 -6.44 -36.48
N ALA A 389 -2.81 -5.60 -36.73
CA ALA A 389 -2.72 -4.54 -37.74
C ALA A 389 -1.62 -3.51 -37.43
N GLN A 390 -1.31 -3.29 -36.16
CA GLN A 390 -0.17 -2.48 -35.71
C GLN A 390 1.19 -3.22 -35.76
N GLY A 391 1.22 -4.48 -36.21
CA GLY A 391 2.44 -5.28 -36.34
C GLY A 391 2.85 -6.06 -35.10
N TYR A 392 2.01 -6.14 -34.07
CA TYR A 392 2.30 -6.92 -32.87
C TYR A 392 2.00 -8.41 -33.05
N ARG A 393 2.87 -9.26 -32.50
CA ARG A 393 2.62 -10.70 -32.35
C ARG A 393 2.25 -11.03 -30.90
N PHE A 394 1.21 -11.84 -30.73
CA PHE A 394 0.81 -12.35 -29.42
C PHE A 394 1.68 -13.55 -29.02
N VAL A 395 2.18 -13.53 -27.79
CA VAL A 395 3.06 -14.56 -27.22
C VAL A 395 2.62 -14.93 -25.80
N SER A 396 3.03 -16.10 -25.32
CA SER A 396 2.87 -16.48 -23.91
C SER A 396 3.76 -15.62 -22.99
N LEU A 397 3.55 -15.65 -21.67
CA LEU A 397 4.47 -14.98 -20.75
C LEU A 397 5.85 -15.62 -20.73
N SER A 398 5.95 -16.95 -20.86
CA SER A 398 7.25 -17.63 -21.00
C SER A 398 8.04 -17.12 -22.20
N GLU A 399 7.43 -17.11 -23.38
CA GLU A 399 8.08 -16.64 -24.60
C GLU A 399 8.44 -15.14 -24.51
N LEU A 400 7.54 -14.32 -23.94
CA LEU A 400 7.82 -12.89 -23.71
C LEU A 400 9.09 -12.70 -22.87
N LEU A 401 9.24 -13.47 -21.79
CA LEU A 401 10.38 -13.39 -20.88
C LEU A 401 11.67 -13.96 -21.50
N GLU A 402 11.58 -15.02 -22.29
CA GLU A 402 12.72 -15.56 -23.02
C GLU A 402 13.25 -14.56 -24.05
N LEU A 403 12.35 -13.90 -24.78
CA LEU A 403 12.71 -12.86 -25.76
C LEU A 403 13.32 -11.63 -25.09
N SER A 404 12.97 -11.34 -23.84
CA SER A 404 13.59 -10.27 -23.04
C SER A 404 15.04 -10.55 -22.63
N ASN A 405 15.41 -11.82 -22.49
CA ASN A 405 16.74 -12.22 -22.01
C ASN A 405 17.76 -12.45 -23.14
N LYS A 406 17.36 -12.32 -24.41
CA LYS A 406 18.28 -12.46 -25.55
C LYS A 406 18.89 -11.11 -25.93
N PRO A 407 20.23 -11.01 -26.10
CA PRO A 407 20.83 -9.85 -26.75
C PRO A 407 20.29 -9.75 -28.18
N VAL A 408 19.84 -8.56 -28.56
CA VAL A 408 19.28 -8.31 -29.89
C VAL A 408 20.38 -8.47 -30.94
N PRO A 409 20.15 -9.19 -32.05
CA PRO A 409 21.06 -9.15 -33.17
C PRO A 409 21.09 -7.70 -33.66
N VAL A 410 22.26 -7.06 -33.57
CA VAL A 410 22.49 -5.77 -34.21
C VAL A 410 22.02 -5.91 -35.65
N LYS A 411 21.03 -5.10 -36.06
CA LYS A 411 20.66 -4.99 -37.46
C LYS A 411 21.92 -4.55 -38.21
N SER A 412 22.58 -5.48 -38.90
CA SER A 412 23.56 -5.15 -39.93
C SER A 412 22.80 -4.42 -41.02
N GLY A 413 22.80 -3.09 -40.94
CA GLY A 413 22.33 -2.25 -42.03
C GLY A 413 23.11 -2.62 -43.28
N ALA A 414 22.39 -2.94 -44.35
CA ALA A 414 22.97 -3.00 -45.67
C ALA A 414 23.61 -1.64 -45.99
N GLY A 415 24.93 -1.65 -46.14
CA GLY A 415 25.72 -0.61 -46.78
C GLY A 415 26.83 -1.33 -47.52
N GLY A 416 26.62 -1.53 -48.83
CA GLY A 416 27.56 -2.22 -49.70
C GLY A 416 28.87 -1.46 -49.87
N THR A 417 29.93 -2.25 -50.06
CA THR A 417 31.10 -2.07 -50.94
C THR A 417 31.72 -0.69 -51.09
N ILE A 418 32.98 -0.57 -50.66
CA ILE A 418 34.05 0.06 -51.44
C ILE A 418 35.31 -0.82 -51.26
N ASP A 419 35.79 -1.40 -52.37
CA ASP A 419 37.12 -2.03 -52.52
C ASP A 419 38.22 -0.97 -52.68
N LEU A 420 39.48 -1.43 -52.60
CA LEU A 420 40.78 -0.75 -52.84
C LEU A 420 41.32 -0.04 -51.58
N GLU A 421 42.48 -0.39 -51.00
CA GLU A 421 43.76 -0.94 -51.51
C GLU A 421 44.38 -2.01 -50.60
#